data_AF-A0A441W340-F1
#
_entry.id   AF-A0A441W340-F1
#
_cell.length_a   1.000
_cell.length_b   1.000
_cell.length_c   1.000
_cell.angle_alpha   90.00
_cell.angle_beta   90.00
_cell.angle_gamma   90.00
#
_symmetry.space_group_name_H-M   'P 1'
#
loop_
_entity.id
_entity.type
_entity.pdbx_description
1 polymer ?
#
loop_
_entity_poly.entity_id
_entity_poly.type
_entity_poly.pdbx_seq_one_letter_code
_entity_poly.pdbx_strand_id
1 'polypeptide(L)' 'MAFSIGDIVEIKSGGPRMTVTDPKDSMGRVAAMWFAGAKREVGSFPPDALKAVEDTKK' A
#
# COMPACT_ATOMS: atom_id res chain seq x y z
N MET A 1 11.53 -7.32 -3.64
CA MET A 1 10.10 -7.39 -4.02
C MET A 1 9.69 -6.02 -4.51
N ALA A 2 9.32 -5.90 -5.79
CA ALA A 2 8.78 -4.66 -6.34
C ALA A 2 7.25 -4.73 -6.20
N PHE A 3 6.67 -3.75 -5.52
CA PHE A 3 5.22 -3.59 -5.51
C PHE A 3 4.75 -3.15 -6.90
N SER A 4 3.54 -3.56 -7.31
CA SER A 4 2.92 -3.07 -8.55
C SER A 4 1.71 -2.19 -8.24
N ILE A 5 1.33 -1.33 -9.19
CA ILE A 5 0.09 -0.57 -9.07
C ILE A 5 -1.08 -1.56 -9.02
N GLY A 6 -1.94 -1.43 -8.01
CA GLY A 6 -3.08 -2.31 -7.77
C GLY A 6 -2.83 -3.41 -6.72
N ASP A 7 -1.58 -3.62 -6.28
CA ASP A 7 -1.30 -4.53 -5.17
C ASP A 7 -1.95 -4.04 -3.87
N ILE A 8 -2.41 -4.98 -3.04
CA ILE A 8 -2.83 -4.67 -1.68
C ILE A 8 -1.63 -4.81 -0.75
N VAL A 9 -1.36 -3.78 0.03
CA VAL A 9 -0.28 -3.71 1.02
C VAL A 9 -0.82 -3.31 2.37
N GLU A 10 -0.10 -3.66 3.42
CA GLU A 10 -0.43 -3.29 4.80
C GLU A 10 0.85 -2.92 5.55
N ILE A 11 0.74 -2.07 6.56
CA ILE A 11 1.87 -1.71 7.43
C ILE A 11 2.21 -2.92 8.33
N LYS A 12 3.51 -3.26 8.45
CA LYS A 12 3.99 -4.35 9.31
C LYS A 12 3.56 -4.22 10.77
N SER A 13 3.42 -2.99 11.27
CA SER A 13 2.96 -2.66 12.62
C SER A 13 1.46 -2.93 12.86
N GLY A 14 0.68 -3.23 11.81
CA GLY A 14 -0.77 -3.39 11.88
C GLY A 14 -1.49 -2.10 11.49
N GLY A 15 -2.17 -2.13 10.35
CA GLY A 15 -2.93 -1.00 9.79
C GLY A 15 -4.02 -1.48 8.83
N PRO A 16 -4.78 -0.57 8.21
CA PRO A 16 -5.78 -0.93 7.21
C PRO A 16 -5.12 -1.49 5.95
N ARG A 17 -5.88 -2.27 5.17
CA ARG A 17 -5.48 -2.70 3.82
C ARG A 17 -5.44 -1.49 2.90
N MET A 18 -4.31 -1.31 2.23
CA MET A 18 -4.05 -0.19 1.32
C MET A 18 -3.79 -0.72 -0.08
N THR A 19 -4.07 0.07 -1.10
CA THR A 19 -3.82 -0.26 -2.50
C THR A 19 -2.69 0.60 -3.01
N VAL A 20 -1.66 -0.03 -3.57
CA VAL A 20 -0.52 0.67 -4.17
C VAL A 20 -0.98 1.45 -5.38
N THR A 21 -0.81 2.77 -5.33
CA THR A 21 -1.10 3.67 -6.45
C THR A 21 0.18 4.06 -7.19
N ASP A 22 1.30 4.15 -6.46
CA ASP A 22 2.61 4.37 -7.04
C ASP A 22 3.65 3.52 -6.31
N PRO A 23 4.31 2.58 -6.99
CA PRO A 23 5.25 1.66 -6.35
C PRO A 23 6.62 2.28 -6.07
N LYS A 24 6.94 3.44 -6.64
CA LYS A 24 8.24 4.10 -6.49
C LYS A 24 8.15 5.58 -6.81
N ASP A 25 7.87 6.36 -5.76
CA ASP A 25 7.97 7.81 -5.82
C ASP A 25 9.43 8.28 -5.98
N SER A 26 9.63 9.55 -6.32
CA SER A 26 10.94 10.20 -6.44
C SER A 26 11.84 10.01 -5.21
N MET A 27 11.25 9.85 -4.01
CA MET A 27 11.98 9.52 -2.77
C MET A 27 12.16 8.02 -2.48
N GLY A 28 11.80 7.13 -3.40
CA GLY A 28 11.85 5.68 -3.21
C GLY A 28 10.81 5.15 -2.21
N ARG A 29 9.72 5.88 -2.00
CA ARG A 29 8.59 5.50 -1.15
C ARG A 29 7.47 4.90 -2.01
N VAL A 30 6.65 4.07 -1.39
CA VAL A 30 5.46 3.48 -2.01
C VAL A 30 4.27 4.33 -1.61
N ALA A 31 3.60 4.95 -2.58
CA ALA A 31 2.33 5.62 -2.36
C ALA A 31 1.20 4.59 -2.43
N ALA A 32 0.36 4.59 -1.40
CA ALA A 32 -0.81 3.74 -1.34
C ALA A 32 -2.02 4.52 -0.87
N MET A 33 -3.20 4.11 -1.33
CA MET A 33 -4.48 4.68 -0.95
C MET A 33 -5.33 3.64 -0.23
N TRP A 34 -6.11 4.05 0.76
CA TRP A 34 -7.06 3.17 1.44
C TRP A 34 -8.37 3.90 1.69
N PHE A 35 -9.42 3.13 1.97
CA PHE A 35 -10.71 3.68 2.34
C PHE A 35 -10.91 3.57 3.85
N ALA A 36 -11.09 4.73 4.50
CA ALA A 36 -11.46 4.82 5.91
C ALA A 36 -12.95 5.20 5.97
N GLY A 37 -13.82 4.19 5.89
CA GLY A 37 -15.26 4.39 5.73
C GLY A 37 -15.60 4.99 4.36
N ALA A 38 -16.21 6.17 4.34
CA ALA A 38 -16.60 6.87 3.11
C ALA A 38 -15.50 7.80 2.54
N LYS A 39 -14.35 7.91 3.22
CA LYS A 39 -13.25 8.79 2.80
C LYS A 39 -12.11 7.99 2.19
N ARG A 40 -11.56 8.51 1.09
CA ARG A 40 -10.31 8.03 0.49
C ARG A 40 -9.15 8.73 1.16
N GLU A 41 -8.29 7.96 1.79
CA GLU A 41 -7.02 8.41 2.36
C GLU A 41 -5.88 7.96 1.45
N VAL A 42 -4.80 8.74 1.42
CA VAL A 42 -3.59 8.45 0.65
C VAL A 42 -2.39 8.70 1.55
N GLY A 43 -1.37 7.86 1.44
CA GLY A 43 -0.15 7.99 2.23
C GLY A 43 1.03 7.31 1.55
N SER A 44 2.21 7.87 1.80
CA SER A 44 3.47 7.38 1.24
C SER A 44 4.32 6.77 2.33
N PHE A 45 4.58 5.48 2.22
CA PHE A 45 5.29 4.69 3.22
C PHE A 45 6.59 4.12 2.66
N PRO A 46 7.61 3.93 3.50
CA PRO A 46 8.81 3.23 3.07
C PRO A 46 8.47 1.77 2.74
N PRO A 47 9.03 1.19 1.65
CA PRO A 47 8.75 -0.18 1.23
C PRO A 47 9.07 -1.20 2.32
N ASP A 48 10.05 -0.92 3.18
CA ASP A 48 10.43 -1.79 4.28
C ASP A 48 9.38 -1.85 5.40
N ALA A 49 8.54 -0.81 5.57
CA ALA A 49 7.45 -0.82 6.53
C ALA A 49 6.18 -1.50 6.01
N LEU A 50 6.12 -1.81 4.71
CA LEU A 50 4.97 -2.44 4.07
C LEU A 50 5.19 -3.95 3.92
N LYS A 51 4.10 -4.70 4.00
CA LYS A 51 4.00 -6.10 3.60
C LYS A 51 3.00 -6.21 2.46
N ALA A 52 3.33 -6.99 1.44
CA ALA A 52 2.38 -7.36 0.40
C ALA A 52 1.32 -8.29 1.00
N VAL A 53 0.06 -7.96 0.78
CA VAL A 53 -1.08 -8.78 1.14
C VAL A 53 -1.67 -9.29 -0.16
N GLU A 54 -1.38 -10.55 -0.48
CA GLU A 54 -2.00 -11.19 -1.63
C GLU A 54 -3.51 -11.34 -1.34
N ASP A 55 -4.32 -10.52 -2.00
CA ASP A 55 -5.76 -10.81 -2.12
C ASP A 55 -5.88 -11.93 -3.14
N THR A 56 -5.60 -13.16 -2.69
CA THR A 56 -5.92 -14.36 -3.44
C THR A 56 -7.44 -14.45 -3.50
N LYS A 57 -8.04 -13.74 -4.45
CA LYS A 57 -9.38 -14.02 -4.93
C LYS A 57 -9.26 -15.27 -5.80
N LYS A 58 -9.30 -16.42 -5.13
CA LYS A 58 -9.43 -17.73 -5.75
C LYS A 58 -10.84 -17.89 -6.34
#